data_AF-A0A351LYU3-F1
#
_entry.id   AF-A0A351LYU3-F1
#
_cell.length_a   1.000
_cell.length_b   1.000
_cell.length_c   1.000
_cell.angle_alpha   90.00
_cell.angle_beta   90.00
_cell.angle_gamma   90.00
#
_symmetry.space_group_name_H-M   'P 1'
#
loop_
_entity.id
_entity.type
_entity.pdbx_description
1 polymer ?
#
loop_
_entity_poly.entity_id
_entity_poly.type
_entity_poly.pdbx_seq_one_letter_code
_entity_poly.pdbx_strand_id
1 'polypeptide(L)' 'MVAASPYLDAGSIADRVADLARELDEVLEPGAVLVGVLKGCLPFMADLIRRIATPIVVDFLALSAFAPDSGRV' A
#
# COMPACT_ATOMS: atom_id res chain seq x y z
N MET A 1 -7.38 -17.02 -29.24
CA MET A 1 -7.40 -16.20 -28.01
C MET A 1 -6.01 -16.28 -27.40
N VAL A 2 -5.28 -15.17 -27.32
CA VAL A 2 -4.01 -15.11 -26.57
C VAL A 2 -4.37 -14.81 -25.12
N ALA A 3 -4.06 -15.71 -24.20
CA ALA A 3 -4.23 -15.45 -22.77
C ALA A 3 -3.26 -14.35 -22.35
N ALA A 4 -3.76 -13.29 -21.72
CA ALA A 4 -2.90 -12.25 -21.17
C ALA A 4 -2.00 -12.89 -20.10
N SER A 5 -0.68 -12.72 -20.25
CA SER A 5 0.28 -13.15 -19.24
C SER A 5 0.38 -12.07 -18.15
N PRO A 6 0.38 -12.44 -16.85
CA PRO A 6 0.47 -11.46 -15.78
C PRO A 6 1.84 -10.75 -15.84
N TYR A 7 1.84 -9.43 -15.63
CA TYR A 7 3.07 -8.65 -15.52
C TYR A 7 3.90 -9.07 -14.30
N LEU A 8 3.21 -9.36 -13.18
CA LEU A 8 3.78 -9.95 -11.98
C LEU A 8 2.86 -11.06 -11.50
N ASP A 9 3.43 -12.20 -11.15
CA ASP A 9 2.69 -13.27 -10.50
C ASP A 9 2.52 -13.01 -9.00
N ALA A 10 1.67 -13.80 -8.36
CA ALA A 10 1.36 -13.64 -6.94
C ALA A 10 2.58 -13.88 -6.04
N GLY A 11 3.50 -14.76 -6.42
CA GLY A 11 4.73 -15.04 -5.66
C GLY A 11 5.66 -13.84 -5.65
N SER A 12 5.92 -13.26 -6.82
CA SER A 12 6.74 -12.06 -6.99
C SER A 12 6.21 -10.87 -6.18
N ILE A 13 4.88 -10.70 -6.14
CA ILE A 13 4.24 -9.67 -5.31
C ILE A 13 4.44 -9.98 -3.82
N ALA A 14 4.18 -11.22 -3.40
CA ALA A 14 4.32 -11.63 -2.01
C ALA A 14 5.76 -11.47 -1.48
N ASP A 15 6.76 -11.79 -2.30
CA ASP A 15 8.17 -11.62 -1.98
C ASP A 15 8.54 -10.15 -1.83
N ARG A 16 8.11 -9.28 -2.77
CA ARG A 16 8.38 -7.84 -2.64
C ARG A 16 7.71 -7.23 -1.42
N VAL A 17 6.50 -7.65 -1.07
CA VAL A 17 5.82 -7.20 0.15
C VAL A 17 6.57 -7.67 1.41
N ALA A 18 7.13 -8.88 1.40
CA ALA A 18 7.97 -9.39 2.49
C ALA A 18 9.22 -8.54 2.69
N ASP A 19 9.90 -8.20 1.59
CA ASP A 19 11.10 -7.38 1.63
C ASP A 19 10.79 -5.97 2.14
N LEU A 20 9.71 -5.36 1.65
CA LEU A 20 9.30 -4.04 2.10
C LEU A 20 8.94 -4.02 3.59
N ALA A 21 8.27 -5.05 4.11
CA ALA A 21 7.97 -5.13 5.54
C ALA A 21 9.26 -5.13 6.39
N ARG A 22 10.28 -5.88 5.95
CA ARG A 22 11.59 -5.92 6.62
C ARG A 22 12.30 -4.58 6.56
N GLU A 23 12.33 -3.94 5.38
CA GLU A 23 12.89 -2.60 5.20
C GLU A 23 12.21 -1.57 6.11
N LEU A 24 10.89 -1.70 6.31
CA LEU A 24 10.12 -0.83 7.21
C LEU A 24 10.40 -1.13 8.68
N ASP A 25 10.51 -2.40 9.08
CA ASP A 25 10.81 -2.77 10.47
C ASP A 25 12.18 -2.24 10.94
N GLU A 26 13.12 -1.98 10.03
CA GLU A 26 14.41 -1.35 10.34
C GLU A 26 14.31 0.14 10.70
N VAL A 27 13.25 0.82 10.26
CA VAL A 27 13.13 2.30 10.36
C VAL A 27 11.90 2.78 11.13
N LEU A 28 10.88 1.93 11.32
CA LEU A 28 9.67 2.28 12.04
C LEU A 28 9.88 2.21 13.55
N GLU A 29 9.37 3.22 14.24
CA GLU A 29 9.23 3.20 15.69
C GLU A 29 7.85 2.66 16.11
N PRO A 30 7.72 2.04 17.29
CA PRO A 30 6.42 1.62 17.81
C PRO A 30 5.43 2.78 17.88
N GLY A 31 4.24 2.57 17.33
CA GLY A 31 3.18 3.59 17.22
C GLY A 31 3.23 4.41 15.94
N ALA A 32 4.16 4.14 15.02
CA ALA A 32 4.15 4.76 13.70
C ALA A 32 2.81 4.54 12.97
N VAL A 33 2.37 5.56 12.23
CA VAL A 33 1.08 5.55 11.52
C VAL A 33 1.30 5.22 10.05
N LEU A 34 0.73 4.10 9.59
CA LEU A 34 0.70 3.70 8.19
C LEU A 34 -0.61 4.17 7.56
N VAL A 35 -0.52 5.10 6.61
CA VAL A 35 -1.70 5.72 5.98
C VAL A 35 -1.92 5.18 4.57
N GLY A 36 -3.01 4.44 4.37
CA GLY A 36 -3.41 3.92 3.06
C GLY A 36 -4.26 4.92 2.27
N VAL A 37 -3.87 5.23 1.02
CA VAL A 37 -4.68 6.08 0.13
C VAL A 37 -5.68 5.23 -0.65
N LEU A 38 -6.97 5.44 -0.40
CA LEU A 38 -8.05 4.66 -0.99
C LEU A 38 -8.23 4.95 -2.49
N LYS A 39 -8.74 4.00 -3.27
CA LYS A 39 -9.23 2.66 -2.86
C LYS A 39 -8.23 1.53 -3.11
N GLY A 40 -7.39 1.67 -4.13
CA GLY A 40 -6.56 0.59 -4.68
C GLY A 40 -5.50 0.04 -3.74
N CYS A 41 -5.14 0.77 -2.67
CA CYS A 41 -4.14 0.29 -1.72
C CYS A 41 -4.59 -0.91 -0.89
N LEU A 42 -5.90 -1.18 -0.77
CA LEU A 42 -6.42 -2.11 0.24
C LEU A 42 -5.79 -3.51 0.21
N PRO A 43 -5.69 -4.23 -0.92
CA PRO A 43 -5.09 -5.56 -0.94
C PRO A 43 -3.61 -5.53 -0.55
N PHE A 44 -2.86 -4.58 -1.09
CA PHE A 44 -1.45 -4.38 -0.79
C PHE A 44 -1.23 -4.05 0.70
N MET A 45 -2.01 -3.12 1.25
CA MET A 45 -1.96 -2.76 2.66
C MET A 45 -2.26 -3.97 3.54
N ALA A 46 -3.28 -4.77 3.21
CA ALA A 46 -3.61 -5.97 3.97
C ALA A 46 -2.46 -6.99 3.96
N ASP A 47 -1.76 -7.16 2.84
CA ASP A 47 -0.58 -8.04 2.75
C ASP A 47 0.61 -7.49 3.53
N LEU A 48 0.86 -6.19 3.45
CA LEU A 48 1.99 -5.52 4.08
C LEU A 48 1.87 -5.50 5.61
N ILE A 49 0.74 -5.02 6.14
CA ILE A 49 0.59 -4.82 7.61
C ILE A 49 0.65 -6.14 8.38
N ARG A 50 0.29 -7.27 7.76
CA ARG A 50 0.38 -8.61 8.38
C ARG A 50 1.81 -9.12 8.50
N ARG A 51 2.77 -8.48 7.81
CA ARG A 51 4.19 -8.87 7.78
C ARG A 51 5.09 -7.93 8.59
N ILE A 52 4.63 -6.73 8.92
CA ILE A 52 5.34 -5.77 9.77
C ILE A 52 5.35 -6.29 11.21
N ALA A 53 6.53 -6.38 11.82
CA ALA A 53 6.70 -6.81 13.20
C ALA A 53 6.58 -5.64 14.20
N THR A 54 6.99 -4.44 13.80
CA THR A 54 6.89 -3.24 14.64
C THR A 54 5.42 -2.90 14.91
N PRO A 55 5.00 -2.65 16.17
CA PRO A 55 3.62 -2.26 16.46
C PRO A 55 3.28 -0.94 15.77
N ILE A 56 2.30 -0.97 14.85
CA ILE A 56 1.86 0.20 14.08
C ILE A 56 0.40 0.54 14.30
N VAL A 57 0.03 1.77 13.96
CA VAL A 57 -1.35 2.23 13.80
C VAL A 57 -1.66 2.33 12.31
N VAL A 58 -2.86 1.94 11.90
CA VAL A 58 -3.30 2.03 10.50
C VAL A 58 -4.43 3.05 10.38
N ASP A 59 -4.33 3.93 9.39
CA ASP A 59 -5.39 4.87 9.02
C ASP A 59 -5.54 4.94 7.49
N PHE A 60 -6.64 5.51 7.02
CA PHE A 60 -6.96 5.61 5.59
C PHE A 60 -7.39 7.02 5.21
N LEU A 61 -6.93 7.47 4.05
CA LEU A 61 -7.36 8.72 3.43
C LEU A 61 -8.05 8.44 2.11
N ALA A 62 -9.21 9.08 1.91
CA ALA A 62 -9.88 9.13 0.62
C ALA A 62 -9.64 10.51 -0.01
N LEU A 63 -8.91 10.53 -1.13
CA LEU A 63 -8.63 11.75 -1.88
C LEU A 63 -9.46 11.76 -3.17
N SER A 64 -10.01 12.92 -3.49
CA SER A 64 -10.53 13.20 -4.82
C SER A 64 -9.44 13.88 -5.65
N ALA A 65 -9.32 13.50 -6.92
CA ALA A 65 -8.51 14.28 -7.84
C ALA A 65 -9.11 15.68 -7.95
N PHE A 66 -8.27 16.72 -7.92
CA PHE A 66 -8.70 18.05 -8.30
C PHE A 66 -9.09 18.03 -9.77
N ALA A 67 -10.30 18.48 -10.10
CA ALA A 67 -10.67 18.69 -11.49
C ALA A 67 -9.85 19.87 -12.03
N PRO A 68 -9.13 19.70 -13.15
CA PRO A 68 -8.68 20.86 -13.91
C PRO A 68 -9.95 21.68 -14.24
N ASP A 69 -9.93 22.97 -13.96
CA ASP A 69 -11.07 23.90 -14.11
C ASP A 69 -12.20 23.86 -13.07
N SER A 70 -11.91 23.50 -11.81
CA SER A 70 -12.80 23.90 -10.71
C SER A 70 -12.68 25.41 -10.48
N GLY A 71 -13.32 26.21 -11.33
CA GLY A 71 -13.33 27.67 -11.30
C GLY A 71 -13.85 28.23 -9.97
N ARG A 72 -12.95 28.38 -9.01
CA ARG A 72 -13.11 29.35 -7.93
C ARG A 72 -12.65 30.71 -8.47
N VAL A 73 -13.63 31.49 -8.95
CA VAL A 73 -13.65 32.93 -8.70
C VAL A 73 -13.91 33.18 -7.22
#